data_AF-A0A931BTE9-F1
#
_entry.id   AF-A0A931BTE9-F1
#
_cell.length_a   1.000
_cell.length_b   1.000
_cell.length_c   1.000
_cell.angle_alpha   90.00
_cell.angle_beta   90.00
_cell.angle_gamma   90.00
#
_symmetry.space_group_name_H-M   'P 1'
#
loop_
_entity.id
_entity.type
_entity.pdbx_description
1 polymer ?
#
loop_
_entity_poly.entity_id
_entity_poly.type
_entity_poly.pdbx_seq_one_letter_code
_entity_poly.pdbx_strand_id
1 'polypeptide(L)'
;MRLFILTVTFCLVWSVAAFAQNIPPLPNRGRNCGVEPYLTALQQQRPEFTRMQQQAAQAIQEVLRAKPQGQQQRQATLTIPVVFHVVYNTAQQNIPDAQLYSQLAVLNADFRRLNADTANTPDYFTPYAADTEIEFCLAKVDPEGNETSGITRTKTSHTSFNLNDNVKHTAQGGADIWDRDRYLNIWVCAISDDVLGYASTPGSPADADGVVLHFAVIGAAPDNTASWAYNGGRTATHEIGHWLGLRHIWGNGSSCIDSDGINDTPNQLEENNGCPGETHASCGNEPYGDMFQNYMDYTDDACMNLFTKGQAAYMRGVLSSVRSSIPNSIACSRTLRSDFKATSLSDTLTIASKAVSFSDASQGIKATSRLWQFEGGIPSTSTELNPTVTYPVPGKYKVSLTITNGTLSSTETKAGYIHVTVDDLVVYPSPASDFIIVEQPARVTVRQVEIRNQLGQRILTAEVRDRVLRINIRQLPAGIYFLHITSTNGSVIKKISVVK
;
A
#
# COMPACT_ATOMS: atom_id res chain seq x y z
N MET A 1 2.00 -54.97 -64.69
CA MET A 1 3.08 -54.21 -64.00
C MET A 1 2.54 -52.81 -63.75
N ARG A 2 2.18 -52.49 -62.50
CA ARG A 2 1.41 -51.28 -62.15
C ARG A 2 2.31 -50.04 -62.12
N LEU A 3 1.82 -48.98 -62.76
CA LEU A 3 2.43 -47.65 -62.89
C LEU A 3 2.33 -46.92 -61.54
N PHE A 4 3.47 -46.53 -60.94
CA PHE A 4 3.52 -45.66 -59.76
C PHE A 4 3.84 -44.23 -60.21
N ILE A 5 2.88 -43.32 -60.00
CA ILE A 5 3.05 -41.89 -60.18
C ILE A 5 3.64 -41.33 -58.88
N LEU A 6 4.83 -40.72 -58.97
CA LEU A 6 5.49 -40.04 -57.86
C LEU A 6 5.11 -38.55 -57.93
N THR A 7 4.19 -38.11 -57.08
CA THR A 7 3.88 -36.70 -56.85
C THR A 7 4.85 -36.13 -55.81
N VAL A 8 5.74 -35.24 -56.23
CA VAL A 8 6.59 -34.45 -55.33
C VAL A 8 5.81 -33.21 -54.90
N THR A 9 5.44 -33.15 -53.62
CA THR A 9 4.81 -31.97 -53.01
C THR A 9 5.90 -30.99 -52.58
N PHE A 10 5.92 -29.80 -53.20
CA PHE A 10 6.85 -28.72 -52.84
C PHE A 10 6.24 -27.95 -51.64
N CYS A 11 6.75 -28.18 -50.43
CA CYS A 11 6.42 -27.36 -49.26
C CYS A 11 7.18 -26.02 -49.34
N LEU A 12 6.49 -24.98 -49.79
CA LEU A 12 6.94 -23.59 -49.63
C LEU A 12 6.71 -23.16 -48.17
N VAL A 13 7.77 -23.18 -47.37
CA VAL A 13 7.80 -22.52 -46.06
C VAL A 13 7.90 -21.02 -46.33
N TRP A 14 6.78 -20.30 -46.21
CA TRP A 14 6.80 -18.84 -46.11
C TRP A 14 7.26 -18.47 -44.70
N SER A 15 8.54 -18.13 -44.55
CA SER A 15 9.03 -17.43 -43.37
C SER A 15 8.44 -16.02 -43.39
N VAL A 16 7.46 -15.77 -42.53
CA VAL A 16 6.98 -14.42 -42.25
C VAL A 16 8.07 -13.74 -41.42
N ALA A 17 8.95 -12.98 -42.08
CA ALA A 17 9.82 -12.06 -41.38
C ALA A 17 8.93 -10.96 -40.76
N ALA A 18 8.69 -11.06 -39.46
CA ALA A 18 8.17 -9.93 -38.71
C ALA A 18 9.24 -8.83 -38.76
N PHE A 19 9.00 -7.79 -39.55
CA PHE A 19 9.82 -6.58 -39.48
C PHE A 19 9.66 -5.99 -38.08
N ALA A 20 10.69 -6.12 -37.24
CA ALA A 20 10.79 -5.35 -36.02
C ALA A 20 10.79 -3.86 -36.42
N GLN A 21 9.72 -3.16 -36.08
CA GLN A 21 9.65 -1.71 -36.30
C GLN A 21 10.53 -1.07 -35.23
N ASN A 22 11.71 -0.58 -35.63
CA ASN A 22 12.60 0.14 -34.73
C ASN A 22 11.85 1.35 -34.12
N ILE A 23 11.84 1.43 -32.79
CA ILE A 23 11.30 2.59 -32.07
C ILE A 23 12.24 3.77 -32.34
N PRO A 24 11.76 4.88 -32.95
CA PRO A 24 12.62 6.03 -33.22
C PRO A 24 13.10 6.64 -31.89
N PRO A 25 14.37 7.07 -31.80
CA PRO A 25 14.89 7.72 -30.60
C PRO A 25 14.22 9.07 -30.40
N LEU A 26 14.00 9.45 -29.14
CA LEU A 26 13.67 10.83 -28.78
C LEU A 26 14.88 11.75 -29.06
N PRO A 27 14.68 13.06 -29.24
CA PRO A 27 15.78 14.02 -29.33
C PRO A 27 16.76 13.86 -28.17
N ASN A 28 18.05 13.67 -28.46
CA ASN A 28 19.08 13.45 -27.44
C ASN A 28 19.40 14.76 -26.70
N ARG A 29 18.64 15.07 -25.65
CA ARG A 29 18.79 16.28 -24.81
C ARG A 29 19.14 15.97 -23.34
N GLY A 30 19.52 14.74 -23.01
CA GLY A 30 19.68 14.31 -21.61
C GLY A 30 18.41 13.66 -21.05
N ARG A 31 18.49 13.15 -19.81
CA ARG A 31 17.30 12.66 -19.09
C ARG A 31 16.45 13.86 -18.72
N ASN A 32 15.15 13.78 -19.02
CA ASN A 32 14.18 14.80 -18.65
C ASN A 32 13.05 14.16 -17.85
N CYS A 33 13.08 14.28 -16.53
CA CYS A 33 12.02 13.85 -15.63
C CYS A 33 11.04 15.02 -15.37
N GLY A 34 9.76 14.72 -15.48
CA GLY A 34 8.66 15.68 -15.36
C GLY A 34 8.13 15.86 -13.93
N VAL A 35 8.76 15.25 -12.90
CA VAL A 35 8.24 15.30 -11.52
C VAL A 35 8.17 16.73 -11.00
N GLU A 36 9.25 17.51 -11.03
CA GLU A 36 9.24 18.88 -10.48
C GLU A 36 8.18 19.82 -11.11
N PRO A 37 8.08 19.93 -12.45
CA PRO A 37 7.01 20.73 -13.06
C PRO A 37 5.61 20.16 -12.77
N TYR A 38 5.45 18.84 -12.68
CA TYR A 38 4.20 18.20 -12.30
C TYR A 38 3.77 18.54 -10.86
N LEU A 39 4.69 18.43 -9.89
CA LEU A 39 4.39 18.75 -8.49
C LEU A 39 4.14 20.25 -8.30
N THR A 40 4.86 21.11 -9.04
CA THR A 40 4.60 22.56 -9.06
C THR A 40 3.19 22.87 -9.57
N ALA A 41 2.76 22.22 -10.65
CA ALA A 41 1.41 22.37 -11.17
C ALA A 41 0.35 21.87 -10.17
N LEU A 42 0.59 20.73 -9.52
CA LEU A 42 -0.30 20.23 -8.45
C LEU A 42 -0.41 21.22 -7.29
N GLN A 43 0.69 21.82 -6.85
CA GLN A 43 0.69 22.79 -5.77
C GLN A 43 -0.13 24.05 -6.11
N GLN A 44 -0.06 24.51 -7.37
CA GLN A 44 -0.84 25.65 -7.84
C GLN A 44 -2.34 25.33 -7.94
N GLN A 45 -2.68 24.11 -8.32
CA GLN A 45 -4.07 23.68 -8.52
C GLN A 45 -4.76 23.22 -7.22
N ARG A 46 -3.99 22.71 -6.26
CA ARG A 46 -4.48 22.06 -5.03
C ARG A 46 -3.75 22.62 -3.80
N PRO A 47 -4.26 23.69 -3.16
CA PRO A 47 -3.61 24.31 -2.00
C PRO A 47 -3.35 23.35 -0.82
N GLU A 48 -4.17 22.31 -0.66
CA GLU A 48 -4.03 21.28 0.36
C GLU A 48 -2.82 20.35 0.12
N PHE A 49 -2.31 20.26 -1.11
CA PHE A 49 -1.25 19.35 -1.50
C PHE A 49 0.03 19.56 -0.66
N THR A 50 0.42 20.82 -0.41
CA THR A 50 1.60 21.14 0.42
C THR A 50 1.44 20.55 1.83
N ARG A 51 0.25 20.65 2.42
CA ARG A 51 -0.04 20.09 3.74
C ARG A 51 0.01 18.56 3.71
N MET A 52 -0.51 17.93 2.67
CA MET A 52 -0.49 16.48 2.51
C MET A 52 0.94 15.94 2.38
N GLN A 53 1.80 16.61 1.61
CA GLN A 53 3.23 16.27 1.52
C GLN A 53 3.94 16.41 2.87
N GLN A 54 3.66 17.48 3.63
CA GLN A 54 4.24 17.66 4.97
C GLN A 54 3.79 16.56 5.93
N GLN A 55 2.51 16.18 5.91
CA GLN A 55 1.99 15.09 6.72
C GLN A 55 2.63 13.74 6.34
N ALA A 56 2.80 13.50 5.04
CA ALA A 56 3.46 12.30 4.56
C ALA A 56 4.93 12.24 5.03
N ALA A 57 5.68 13.33 4.87
CA ALA A 57 7.06 13.44 5.33
C ALA A 57 7.18 13.21 6.84
N GLN A 58 6.27 13.77 7.65
CA GLN A 58 6.24 13.56 9.10
C GLN A 58 6.01 12.08 9.44
N ALA A 59 5.03 11.42 8.83
CA ALA A 59 4.74 10.01 9.08
C ALA A 59 5.93 9.10 8.71
N ILE A 60 6.63 9.40 7.60
CA ILE A 60 7.83 8.66 7.20
C ILE A 60 8.94 8.83 8.24
N GLN A 61 9.19 10.05 8.69
CA GLN A 61 10.23 10.35 9.68
C GLN A 61 9.94 9.69 11.04
N GLU A 62 8.68 9.61 11.46
CA GLU A 62 8.28 8.87 12.67
C GLU A 62 8.65 7.39 12.57
N VAL A 63 8.37 6.75 11.43
CA VAL A 63 8.77 5.35 11.19
C VAL A 63 10.28 5.18 11.20
N LEU A 64 11.02 6.08 10.56
CA LEU A 64 12.49 6.01 10.52
C LEU A 64 13.12 6.18 11.91
N ARG A 65 12.54 7.05 12.77
CA ARG A 65 13.00 7.27 14.16
C ARG A 65 12.62 6.13 15.11
N ALA A 66 11.49 5.47 14.86
CA ALA A 66 10.98 4.40 15.72
C ALA A 66 11.75 3.08 15.56
N LYS A 67 12.55 2.90 14.51
CA LYS A 67 13.36 1.68 14.33
C LYS A 67 14.47 1.60 15.39
N PRO A 68 14.52 0.55 16.24
CA PRO A 68 15.55 0.40 17.26
C PRO A 68 16.95 0.37 16.64
N GLN A 69 17.83 1.26 17.06
CA GLN A 69 19.25 1.22 16.71
C GLN A 69 19.86 -0.09 17.26
N GLY A 70 20.33 -0.97 16.39
CA GLY A 70 21.17 -2.12 16.79
C GLY A 70 20.55 -3.52 16.68
N GLN A 71 19.32 -3.68 16.19
CA GLN A 71 18.83 -5.01 15.77
C GLN A 71 18.77 -5.09 14.24
N GLN A 72 19.77 -5.74 13.64
CA GLN A 72 19.67 -6.27 12.26
C GLN A 72 18.65 -7.42 12.24
N GLN A 73 17.36 -7.10 12.43
CA GLN A 73 16.33 -8.04 12.01
C GLN A 73 16.33 -8.04 10.48
N ARG A 74 16.60 -9.20 9.89
CA ARG A 74 16.45 -9.45 8.46
C ARG A 74 15.01 -9.06 8.08
N GLN A 75 14.84 -7.96 7.36
CA GLN A 75 13.49 -7.46 7.06
C GLN A 75 12.91 -8.33 5.94
N ALA A 76 11.60 -8.57 5.98
CA ALA A 76 10.94 -9.30 4.91
C ALA A 76 11.00 -8.47 3.61
N THR A 77 11.20 -9.14 2.49
CA THR A 77 11.05 -8.55 1.15
C THR A 77 9.63 -8.03 0.98
N LEU A 78 9.49 -6.78 0.54
CA LEU A 78 8.20 -6.15 0.28
C LEU A 78 7.87 -6.28 -1.20
N THR A 79 6.77 -6.96 -1.50
CA THR A 79 6.35 -7.17 -2.89
C THR A 79 5.26 -6.18 -3.27
N ILE A 80 5.46 -5.47 -4.39
CA ILE A 80 4.54 -4.46 -4.93
C ILE A 80 3.86 -5.02 -6.19
N PRO A 81 2.53 -5.18 -6.20
CA PRO A 81 1.81 -5.51 -7.42
C PRO A 81 1.82 -4.34 -8.40
N VAL A 82 2.13 -4.63 -9.66
CA VAL A 82 2.21 -3.67 -10.75
C VAL A 82 1.14 -3.95 -11.78
N VAL A 83 0.52 -2.88 -12.29
CA VAL A 83 -0.27 -2.90 -13.52
C VAL A 83 0.33 -1.91 -14.51
N PHE A 84 0.50 -2.34 -15.76
CA PHE A 84 0.87 -1.46 -16.86
C PHE A 84 -0.36 -1.06 -17.66
N HIS A 85 -0.59 0.23 -17.81
CA HIS A 85 -1.61 0.81 -18.68
C HIS A 85 -0.98 1.33 -19.96
N VAL A 86 -0.93 0.51 -21.01
CA VAL A 86 -0.43 0.94 -22.32
C VAL A 86 -1.50 1.75 -23.03
N VAL A 87 -1.29 3.06 -23.16
CA VAL A 87 -2.18 3.99 -23.85
C VAL A 87 -1.53 4.41 -25.16
N TYR A 88 -2.09 3.98 -26.29
CA TYR A 88 -1.42 4.05 -27.59
C TYR A 88 -2.29 4.68 -28.68
N ASN A 89 -1.68 5.49 -29.54
CA ASN A 89 -2.27 6.06 -30.73
C ASN A 89 -1.82 5.34 -32.01
N THR A 90 -0.54 4.97 -32.07
CA THR A 90 0.07 4.26 -33.20
C THR A 90 0.43 2.80 -32.84
N ALA A 91 0.72 1.97 -33.84
CA ALA A 91 1.12 0.58 -33.62
C ALA A 91 2.45 0.47 -32.86
N GLN A 92 3.37 1.41 -33.07
CA GLN A 92 4.67 1.47 -32.41
C GLN A 92 4.56 1.78 -30.91
N GLN A 93 3.56 2.58 -30.52
CA GLN A 93 3.28 2.88 -29.11
C GLN A 93 2.63 1.69 -28.38
N ASN A 94 2.02 0.76 -29.12
CA ASN A 94 1.43 -0.46 -28.57
C ASN A 94 2.49 -1.54 -28.34
N ILE A 95 3.48 -1.23 -27.49
CA ILE A 95 4.68 -2.06 -27.27
C ILE A 95 4.34 -3.50 -26.85
N PRO A 96 5.10 -4.53 -27.26
CA PRO A 96 4.79 -5.93 -26.97
C PRO A 96 4.92 -6.26 -25.48
N ASP A 97 4.21 -7.29 -25.01
CA ASP A 97 4.26 -7.76 -23.62
C ASP A 97 5.69 -8.10 -23.17
N ALA A 98 6.53 -8.65 -24.05
CA ALA A 98 7.92 -8.97 -23.75
C ALA A 98 8.72 -7.73 -23.28
N GLN A 99 8.47 -6.56 -23.89
CA GLN A 99 9.11 -5.31 -23.49
C GLN A 99 8.68 -4.89 -22.08
N LEU A 100 7.40 -5.05 -21.73
CA LEU A 100 6.89 -4.80 -20.37
C LEU A 100 7.44 -5.81 -19.35
N TYR A 101 7.58 -7.08 -19.72
CA TYR A 101 8.19 -8.11 -18.87
C TYR A 101 9.66 -7.82 -18.61
N SER A 102 10.40 -7.36 -19.63
CA SER A 102 11.79 -6.92 -19.47
C SER A 102 11.91 -5.74 -18.50
N GLN A 103 10.95 -4.79 -18.53
CA GLN A 103 10.93 -3.69 -17.57
C GLN A 103 10.71 -4.19 -16.14
N LEU A 104 9.78 -5.13 -15.93
CA LEU A 104 9.59 -5.73 -14.61
C LEU A 104 10.86 -6.45 -14.12
N ALA A 105 11.60 -7.11 -15.02
CA ALA A 105 12.87 -7.74 -14.69
C ALA A 105 13.94 -6.73 -14.28
N VAL A 106 14.06 -5.60 -15.01
CA VAL A 106 14.97 -4.49 -14.65
C VAL A 106 14.62 -3.91 -13.28
N LEU A 107 13.33 -3.66 -13.00
CA LEU A 107 12.91 -3.14 -11.69
C LEU A 107 13.30 -4.08 -10.55
N ASN A 108 13.06 -5.39 -10.71
CA ASN A 108 13.50 -6.35 -9.70
C ASN A 108 15.02 -6.43 -9.60
N ALA A 109 15.76 -6.29 -10.70
CA ALA A 109 17.22 -6.29 -10.67
C ALA A 109 17.77 -5.06 -9.94
N ASP A 110 17.33 -3.86 -10.29
CA ASP A 110 17.81 -2.61 -9.71
C ASP A 110 17.41 -2.47 -8.22
N PHE A 111 16.14 -2.75 -7.87
CA PHE A 111 15.68 -2.63 -6.48
C PHE A 111 16.19 -3.74 -5.56
N ARG A 112 16.55 -4.91 -6.10
CA ARG A 112 17.19 -5.99 -5.32
C ARG A 112 18.71 -6.00 -5.39
N ARG A 113 19.31 -5.03 -6.09
CA ARG A 113 20.75 -4.99 -6.36
C ARG A 113 21.26 -6.30 -7.00
N LEU A 114 20.46 -6.87 -7.88
CA LEU A 114 20.78 -8.05 -8.71
C LEU A 114 21.16 -7.64 -10.15
N ASN A 115 21.21 -6.34 -10.45
CA ASN A 115 21.67 -5.80 -11.72
C ASN A 115 23.16 -6.10 -11.96
N ALA A 116 23.50 -6.53 -13.17
CA ALA A 116 24.87 -6.97 -13.50
C ALA A 116 25.91 -5.83 -13.45
N ASP A 117 25.47 -4.60 -13.74
CA ASP A 117 26.28 -3.39 -13.70
C ASP A 117 26.54 -2.86 -12.27
N THR A 118 26.11 -3.58 -11.22
CA THR A 118 26.64 -3.37 -9.85
C THR A 118 28.16 -3.48 -9.78
N ALA A 119 28.78 -4.23 -10.70
CA ALA A 119 30.22 -4.29 -10.86
C ALA A 119 30.87 -2.94 -11.27
N ASN A 120 30.06 -2.00 -11.79
CA ASN A 120 30.51 -0.65 -12.17
C ASN A 120 30.32 0.37 -11.05
N THR A 121 29.76 -0.01 -9.89
CA THR A 121 29.71 0.87 -8.72
C THR A 121 31.14 1.13 -8.23
N PRO A 122 31.59 2.40 -8.11
CA PRO A 122 32.93 2.69 -7.59
C PRO A 122 33.16 2.07 -6.20
N ASP A 123 34.36 1.55 -5.94
CA ASP A 123 34.70 0.85 -4.68
C ASP A 123 34.37 1.69 -3.44
N TYR A 124 34.55 3.01 -3.50
CA TYR A 124 34.26 3.93 -2.40
C TYR A 124 32.76 4.17 -2.16
N PHE A 125 31.90 3.92 -3.15
CA PHE A 125 30.43 3.96 -2.99
C PHE A 125 29.82 2.59 -2.69
N THR A 126 30.53 1.49 -2.95
CA THR A 126 30.07 0.12 -2.65
C THR A 126 29.59 -0.07 -1.19
N PRO A 127 30.25 0.47 -0.15
CA PRO A 127 29.77 0.38 1.22
C PRO A 127 28.40 1.03 1.49
N TYR A 128 27.95 1.93 0.62
CA TYR A 128 26.68 2.66 0.76
C TYR A 128 25.57 2.08 -0.11
N ALA A 129 25.91 1.26 -1.10
CA ALA A 129 24.93 0.66 -1.98
C ALA A 129 24.03 -0.37 -1.26
N ALA A 130 22.77 -0.48 -1.70
CA ALA A 130 21.78 -1.28 -1.01
C ALA A 130 20.97 -2.22 -1.92
N ASP A 131 20.72 -3.43 -1.44
CA ASP A 131 19.48 -4.16 -1.75
C ASP A 131 18.35 -3.46 -0.97
N THR A 132 17.33 -2.97 -1.67
CA THR A 132 16.19 -2.27 -1.03
C THR A 132 15.20 -3.25 -0.39
N GLU A 133 15.34 -4.54 -0.70
CA GLU A 133 14.42 -5.61 -0.32
C GLU A 133 12.97 -5.30 -0.78
N ILE A 134 12.83 -4.62 -1.92
CA ILE A 134 11.56 -4.35 -2.61
C ILE A 134 11.56 -5.14 -3.92
N GLU A 135 10.47 -5.87 -4.17
CA GLU A 135 10.24 -6.61 -5.41
C GLU A 135 8.94 -6.14 -6.06
N PHE A 136 8.84 -6.39 -7.36
CA PHE A 136 7.69 -6.06 -8.17
C PHE A 136 7.18 -7.31 -8.86
N CYS A 137 5.87 -7.44 -8.93
CA CYS A 137 5.22 -8.53 -9.65
C CYS A 137 4.05 -7.99 -10.44
N LEU A 138 3.83 -8.55 -11.64
CA LEU A 138 2.60 -8.24 -12.37
C LEU A 138 1.39 -8.73 -11.59
N ALA A 139 0.39 -7.86 -11.46
CA ALA A 139 -0.92 -8.23 -10.97
C ALA A 139 -1.44 -9.45 -11.76
N LYS A 140 -1.98 -10.42 -11.02
CA LYS A 140 -2.67 -11.61 -11.55
C LYS A 140 -4.16 -11.55 -11.33
N VAL A 141 -4.61 -10.58 -10.52
CA VAL A 141 -6.01 -10.30 -10.25
C VAL A 141 -6.26 -8.81 -10.43
N ASP A 142 -7.34 -8.45 -11.12
CA ASP A 142 -7.77 -7.07 -11.33
C ASP A 142 -8.55 -6.52 -10.11
N PRO A 143 -8.95 -5.24 -10.09
CA PRO A 143 -9.74 -4.67 -8.99
C PRO A 143 -11.08 -5.37 -8.76
N GLU A 144 -11.71 -5.90 -9.81
CA GLU A 144 -12.98 -6.63 -9.77
C GLU A 144 -12.84 -8.10 -9.33
N GLY A 145 -11.62 -8.58 -9.16
CA GLY A 145 -11.30 -9.94 -8.73
C GLY A 145 -11.15 -10.96 -9.88
N ASN A 146 -11.16 -10.53 -11.14
CA ASN A 146 -10.94 -11.43 -12.28
C ASN A 146 -9.44 -11.64 -12.53
N GLU A 147 -9.09 -12.74 -13.19
CA GLU A 147 -7.71 -12.97 -13.60
C GLU A 147 -7.27 -11.93 -14.66
N THR A 148 -6.03 -11.48 -14.54
CA THR A 148 -5.42 -10.53 -15.47
C THR A 148 -3.96 -10.88 -15.78
N SER A 149 -3.46 -10.37 -16.90
CA SER A 149 -2.02 -10.35 -17.19
C SER A 149 -1.28 -9.27 -16.39
N GLY A 150 -2.01 -8.30 -15.81
CA GLY A 150 -1.45 -7.08 -15.23
C GLY A 150 -1.10 -6.02 -16.28
N ILE A 151 -1.61 -6.18 -17.51
CA ILE A 151 -1.38 -5.26 -18.63
C ILE A 151 -2.74 -4.90 -19.23
N THR A 152 -3.05 -3.60 -19.29
CA THR A 152 -4.20 -3.07 -20.04
C THR A 152 -3.71 -2.32 -21.28
N ARG A 153 -4.51 -2.32 -22.33
CA ARG A 153 -4.18 -1.64 -23.60
C ARG A 153 -5.35 -0.78 -24.07
N THR A 154 -5.17 0.53 -24.10
CA THR A 154 -6.21 1.51 -24.46
C THR A 154 -5.78 2.30 -25.69
N LYS A 155 -6.56 2.20 -26.77
CA LYS A 155 -6.33 3.00 -27.97
C LYS A 155 -6.85 4.42 -27.75
N THR A 156 -6.06 5.44 -28.09
CA THR A 156 -6.40 6.85 -27.92
C THR A 156 -6.31 7.64 -29.22
N SER A 157 -7.00 8.79 -29.30
CA SER A 157 -6.85 9.77 -30.37
C SER A 157 -5.73 10.79 -30.10
N HIS A 158 -5.24 10.88 -28.87
CA HIS A 158 -4.14 11.77 -28.50
C HIS A 158 -2.82 11.28 -29.11
N THR A 159 -2.11 12.15 -29.82
CA THR A 159 -0.78 11.83 -30.37
C THR A 159 0.29 11.78 -29.28
N SER A 160 0.11 12.56 -28.21
CA SER A 160 0.93 12.61 -27.00
C SER A 160 0.11 13.14 -25.82
N PHE A 161 0.61 12.92 -24.60
CA PHE A 161 0.08 13.45 -23.35
C PHE A 161 1.04 14.46 -22.71
N ASN A 162 0.49 15.36 -21.89
CA ASN A 162 1.24 16.35 -21.12
C ASN A 162 1.23 15.97 -19.62
N LEU A 163 1.93 16.74 -18.79
CA LEU A 163 2.04 16.53 -17.33
C LEU A 163 0.80 17.00 -16.55
N ASN A 164 -0.40 16.64 -17.03
CA ASN A 164 -1.69 17.08 -16.48
C ASN A 164 -2.63 15.93 -16.11
N ASP A 165 -2.10 14.70 -16.07
CA ASP A 165 -2.81 13.47 -15.73
C ASP A 165 -3.95 13.04 -16.66
N ASN A 166 -4.10 13.66 -17.85
CA ASN A 166 -5.09 13.19 -18.83
C ASN A 166 -4.94 11.70 -19.19
N VAL A 167 -3.71 11.18 -19.19
CA VAL A 167 -3.44 9.76 -19.43
C VAL A 167 -4.01 8.83 -18.35
N LYS A 168 -4.26 9.36 -17.14
CA LYS A 168 -4.78 8.62 -15.98
C LYS A 168 -6.31 8.58 -15.91
N HIS A 169 -6.99 9.11 -16.93
CA HIS A 169 -8.44 9.20 -16.98
C HIS A 169 -8.99 8.74 -18.34
N THR A 170 -9.84 7.72 -18.35
CA THR A 170 -10.49 7.21 -19.58
C THR A 170 -11.30 8.30 -20.28
N ALA A 171 -11.97 9.17 -19.51
CA ALA A 171 -12.74 10.29 -20.03
C ALA A 171 -11.90 11.34 -20.80
N GLN A 172 -10.58 11.35 -20.59
CA GLN A 172 -9.62 12.23 -21.27
C GLN A 172 -8.73 11.47 -22.26
N GLY A 173 -9.19 10.29 -22.71
CA GLY A 173 -8.47 9.46 -23.68
C GLY A 173 -7.34 8.63 -23.08
N GLY A 174 -7.23 8.57 -21.75
CA GLY A 174 -6.28 7.77 -21.00
C GLY A 174 -6.85 6.41 -20.54
N ALA A 175 -6.37 5.93 -19.39
CA ALA A 175 -6.88 4.75 -18.70
C ALA A 175 -7.01 5.04 -17.20
N ASP A 176 -8.17 4.71 -16.61
CA ASP A 176 -8.41 4.95 -15.19
C ASP A 176 -7.50 4.08 -14.30
N ILE A 177 -7.12 4.65 -13.17
CA ILE A 177 -6.29 4.05 -12.13
C ILE A 177 -6.93 2.78 -11.53
N TRP A 178 -6.13 1.74 -11.27
CA TRP A 178 -6.49 0.64 -10.36
C TRP A 178 -6.18 1.03 -8.91
N ASP A 179 -6.96 0.51 -7.96
CA ASP A 179 -6.86 0.85 -6.52
C ASP A 179 -5.41 1.02 -6.03
N ARG A 180 -5.01 2.28 -5.77
CA ARG A 180 -3.62 2.63 -5.42
C ARG A 180 -3.14 1.95 -4.15
N ASP A 181 -4.05 1.53 -3.27
CA ASP A 181 -3.70 0.83 -2.03
C ASP A 181 -3.34 -0.65 -2.29
N ARG A 182 -3.50 -1.12 -3.52
CA ARG A 182 -3.27 -2.50 -3.93
C ARG A 182 -2.31 -2.65 -5.10
N TYR A 183 -2.14 -1.62 -5.90
CA TYR A 183 -1.36 -1.63 -7.14
C TYR A 183 -0.49 -0.38 -7.27
N LEU A 184 0.73 -0.56 -7.75
CA LEU A 184 1.48 0.48 -8.44
C LEU A 184 0.99 0.54 -9.89
N ASN A 185 0.40 1.68 -10.25
CA ASN A 185 -0.07 1.96 -11.59
C ASN A 185 1.05 2.59 -12.42
N ILE A 186 1.36 2.00 -13.58
CA ILE A 186 2.36 2.50 -14.51
C ILE A 186 1.69 2.75 -15.87
N TRP A 187 1.48 4.01 -16.22
CA TRP A 187 0.99 4.38 -17.55
C TRP A 187 2.14 4.45 -18.54
N VAL A 188 1.94 3.87 -19.71
CA VAL A 188 2.90 3.87 -20.81
C VAL A 188 2.26 4.54 -22.01
N CYS A 189 2.78 5.69 -22.42
CA CYS A 189 2.22 6.46 -23.53
C CYS A 189 3.29 7.27 -24.27
N ALA A 190 2.91 8.01 -25.31
CA ALA A 190 3.75 9.09 -25.83
C ALA A 190 3.56 10.33 -24.96
N ILE A 191 4.66 10.96 -24.56
CA ILE A 191 4.70 12.16 -23.72
C ILE A 191 5.29 13.30 -24.56
N SER A 192 4.72 14.49 -24.45
CA SER A 192 5.22 15.70 -25.11
C SER A 192 6.52 16.22 -24.48
N ASP A 193 7.15 17.21 -25.12
CA ASP A 193 8.23 18.03 -24.57
C ASP A 193 9.49 17.24 -24.14
N ASP A 194 9.77 16.14 -24.85
CA ASP A 194 10.93 15.26 -24.62
C ASP A 194 10.98 14.69 -23.18
N VAL A 195 9.87 14.68 -22.45
CA VAL A 195 9.79 14.12 -21.09
C VAL A 195 9.81 12.60 -21.14
N LEU A 196 10.71 11.99 -20.37
CA LEU A 196 10.90 10.54 -20.33
C LEU A 196 9.90 9.86 -19.39
N GLY A 197 9.53 10.53 -18.31
CA GLY A 197 8.58 10.05 -17.33
C GLY A 197 8.26 11.10 -16.27
N TYR A 198 7.25 10.82 -15.47
CA TYR A 198 6.97 11.56 -14.25
C TYR A 198 6.22 10.66 -13.25
N ALA A 199 6.32 11.00 -11.97
CA ALA A 199 5.70 10.27 -10.88
C ALA A 199 4.89 11.17 -9.94
N SER A 200 3.84 10.61 -9.33
CA SER A 200 3.29 11.15 -8.09
C SER A 200 4.24 10.88 -6.92
N THR A 201 4.26 11.74 -5.91
CA THR A 201 5.06 11.56 -4.68
C THR A 201 4.16 11.25 -3.47
N PRO A 202 4.71 10.78 -2.35
CA PRO A 202 3.94 10.69 -1.11
C PRO A 202 3.24 12.01 -0.75
N GLY A 203 1.93 11.95 -0.55
CA GLY A 203 1.08 13.13 -0.34
C GLY A 203 0.37 13.63 -1.60
N SER A 204 0.69 13.11 -2.79
CA SER A 204 -0.06 13.38 -4.03
C SER A 204 -1.50 12.83 -3.99
N PRO A 205 -2.41 13.43 -4.80
CA PRO A 205 -3.78 12.97 -4.95
C PRO A 205 -3.92 11.48 -5.21
N ALA A 206 -4.93 10.86 -4.61
CA ALA A 206 -5.15 9.42 -4.70
C ALA A 206 -5.67 8.95 -6.06
N ASP A 207 -6.43 9.80 -6.74
CA ASP A 207 -7.05 9.54 -8.04
C ASP A 207 -6.06 9.55 -9.21
N ALA A 208 -4.83 10.02 -8.99
CA ALA A 208 -3.79 10.13 -10.00
C ALA A 208 -2.45 9.52 -9.56
N ASP A 209 -2.46 8.62 -8.58
CA ASP A 209 -1.23 8.07 -8.02
C ASP A 209 -0.58 7.00 -8.92
N GLY A 210 0.73 7.12 -9.12
CA GLY A 210 1.54 6.18 -9.86
C GLY A 210 2.58 6.88 -10.73
N VAL A 211 3.03 6.18 -11.75
CA VAL A 211 4.14 6.57 -12.62
C VAL A 211 3.68 6.61 -14.08
N VAL A 212 4.11 7.60 -14.84
CA VAL A 212 3.88 7.69 -16.28
C VAL A 212 5.23 7.67 -16.98
N LEU A 213 5.36 6.84 -18.02
CA LEU A 213 6.61 6.63 -18.75
C LEU A 213 6.37 6.74 -20.25
N HIS A 214 7.34 7.34 -20.93
CA HIS A 214 7.35 7.36 -22.38
C HIS A 214 7.55 5.93 -22.92
N PHE A 215 6.76 5.50 -23.89
CA PHE A 215 6.80 4.10 -24.37
C PHE A 215 8.19 3.63 -24.87
N ALA A 216 9.04 4.56 -25.33
CA ALA A 216 10.39 4.29 -25.80
C ALA A 216 11.42 3.98 -24.68
N VAL A 217 11.13 4.34 -23.42
CA VAL A 217 12.03 4.06 -22.27
C VAL A 217 11.72 2.73 -21.58
N ILE A 218 10.64 2.05 -21.98
CA ILE A 218 10.20 0.83 -21.30
C ILE A 218 11.09 -0.33 -21.66
N GLY A 219 11.60 -0.99 -20.63
CA GLY A 219 12.33 -2.24 -20.75
C GLY A 219 13.76 -2.06 -21.22
N ALA A 220 14.44 -3.19 -21.36
CA ALA A 220 15.83 -3.26 -21.76
C ALA A 220 16.03 -4.15 -22.99
N ALA A 221 17.18 -4.00 -23.65
CA ALA A 221 17.58 -4.91 -24.71
C ALA A 221 17.58 -6.38 -24.23
N PRO A 222 17.18 -7.35 -25.08
CA PRO A 222 16.81 -7.20 -26.49
C PRO A 222 15.35 -6.79 -26.74
N ASP A 223 14.49 -6.78 -25.71
CA ASP A 223 13.05 -6.55 -25.87
C ASP A 223 12.70 -5.06 -26.10
N ASN A 224 13.50 -4.15 -25.56
CA ASN A 224 13.51 -2.75 -25.98
C ASN A 224 14.48 -2.57 -27.15
N THR A 225 13.94 -2.25 -28.33
CA THR A 225 14.68 -2.07 -29.58
C THR A 225 15.04 -0.62 -29.87
N ALA A 226 14.68 0.31 -28.98
CA ALA A 226 15.02 1.71 -29.15
C ALA A 226 16.55 1.91 -29.11
N SER A 227 17.07 2.63 -30.11
CA SER A 227 18.51 2.87 -30.29
C SER A 227 18.91 4.23 -29.72
N TRP A 228 19.07 4.33 -28.40
CA TRP A 228 19.40 5.55 -27.66
C TRP A 228 19.85 5.23 -26.23
N ALA A 229 20.26 6.23 -25.46
CA ALA A 229 20.91 6.05 -24.15
C ALA A 229 19.97 5.68 -22.98
N TYR A 230 18.65 5.76 -23.18
CA TYR A 230 17.63 5.50 -22.15
C TYR A 230 16.81 4.25 -22.48
N ASN A 231 17.51 3.17 -22.86
CA ASN A 231 16.94 1.89 -23.28
C ASN A 231 17.32 0.73 -22.33
N GLY A 232 17.75 1.04 -21.10
CA GLY A 232 18.06 0.07 -20.05
C GLY A 232 16.94 -0.08 -19.02
N GLY A 233 15.84 0.67 -19.16
CA GLY A 233 14.68 0.65 -18.26
C GLY A 233 14.86 1.47 -16.98
N ARG A 234 15.90 2.31 -16.89
CA ARG A 234 16.25 3.03 -15.65
C ARG A 234 15.40 4.28 -15.43
N THR A 235 14.74 4.78 -16.47
CA THR A 235 13.68 5.79 -16.29
C THR A 235 12.59 5.26 -15.37
N ALA A 236 12.15 4.01 -15.51
CA ALA A 236 11.16 3.45 -14.58
C ALA A 236 11.72 3.32 -13.15
N THR A 237 12.98 2.90 -13.00
CA THR A 237 13.67 2.82 -11.71
C THR A 237 13.70 4.19 -11.01
N HIS A 238 14.05 5.24 -11.75
CA HIS A 238 14.08 6.64 -11.30
C HIS A 238 12.69 7.14 -10.88
N GLU A 239 11.68 7.02 -11.74
CA GLU A 239 10.32 7.49 -11.44
C GLU A 239 9.68 6.73 -10.27
N ILE A 240 9.95 5.42 -10.13
CA ILE A 240 9.47 4.66 -8.98
C ILE A 240 10.22 5.07 -7.69
N GLY A 241 11.48 5.50 -7.78
CA GLY A 241 12.18 6.17 -6.69
C GLY A 241 11.42 7.39 -6.18
N HIS A 242 10.95 8.27 -7.07
CA HIS A 242 10.09 9.39 -6.72
C HIS A 242 8.74 8.97 -6.12
N TRP A 243 8.11 7.93 -6.68
CA TRP A 243 6.86 7.39 -6.14
C TRP A 243 7.03 6.81 -4.73
N LEU A 244 8.22 6.28 -4.42
CA LEU A 244 8.70 5.87 -3.10
C LEU A 244 9.34 7.02 -2.29
N GLY A 245 9.17 8.26 -2.74
CA GLY A 245 9.47 9.48 -1.99
C GLY A 245 10.91 9.99 -2.08
N LEU A 246 11.76 9.38 -2.91
CA LEU A 246 13.10 9.91 -3.16
C LEU A 246 13.04 11.21 -3.96
N ARG A 247 14.00 12.09 -3.70
CA ARG A 247 14.24 13.31 -4.48
C ARG A 247 15.41 13.09 -5.42
N HIS A 248 15.56 14.00 -6.38
CA HIS A 248 16.80 14.13 -7.13
C HIS A 248 17.97 14.38 -6.17
N ILE A 249 19.11 13.75 -6.44
CA ILE A 249 20.28 13.71 -5.51
C ILE A 249 20.87 15.12 -5.28
N TRP A 250 20.74 16.00 -6.27
CA TRP A 250 21.16 17.40 -6.19
C TRP A 250 20.11 18.34 -5.54
N GLY A 251 19.00 17.79 -5.05
CA GLY A 251 17.89 18.55 -4.48
C GLY A 251 17.15 19.40 -5.53
N ASN A 252 17.06 20.71 -5.30
CA ASN A 252 16.36 21.64 -6.20
C ASN A 252 17.25 22.23 -7.31
N GLY A 253 18.58 22.01 -7.25
CA GLY A 253 19.53 22.46 -8.29
C GLY A 253 19.66 23.97 -8.40
N SER A 254 20.48 24.56 -7.54
CA SER A 254 20.78 26.01 -7.53
C SER A 254 21.88 26.37 -6.54
N SER A 255 22.10 25.54 -5.52
CA SER A 255 23.04 25.84 -4.45
C SER A 255 23.45 24.60 -3.66
N CYS A 256 24.64 24.63 -3.06
CA CYS A 256 25.12 23.57 -2.17
C CYS A 256 24.48 23.57 -0.77
N ILE A 257 23.42 24.36 -0.53
CA ILE A 257 22.64 24.29 0.71
C ILE A 257 21.41 23.39 0.57
N ASP A 258 21.03 23.06 -0.67
CA ASP A 258 19.96 22.11 -0.95
C ASP A 258 20.41 20.68 -0.64
N SER A 259 19.44 19.78 -0.47
CA SER A 259 19.69 18.37 -0.18
C SER A 259 18.49 17.53 -0.61
N ASP A 260 18.75 16.30 -1.02
CA ASP A 260 17.75 15.26 -1.24
C ASP A 260 17.15 14.72 0.07
N GLY A 261 17.71 15.10 1.22
CA GLY A 261 17.30 14.67 2.56
C GLY A 261 17.87 13.31 2.99
N ILE A 262 18.83 12.75 2.26
CA ILE A 262 19.46 11.46 2.53
C ILE A 262 20.95 11.67 2.86
N ASN A 263 21.41 11.15 4.00
CA ASN A 263 22.75 11.48 4.49
C ASN A 263 23.90 10.75 3.76
N ASP A 264 23.62 9.63 3.09
CA ASP A 264 24.63 8.81 2.44
C ASP A 264 24.68 8.99 0.92
N THR A 265 23.94 9.97 0.39
CA THR A 265 24.15 10.58 -0.92
C THR A 265 25.01 11.83 -0.72
N PRO A 266 26.20 11.92 -1.35
CA PRO A 266 27.01 13.14 -1.29
C PRO A 266 26.22 14.34 -1.80
N ASN A 267 26.38 15.49 -1.14
CA ASN A 267 25.75 16.71 -1.60
C ASN A 267 26.25 17.08 -3.00
N GLN A 268 25.35 17.54 -3.86
CA GLN A 268 25.61 17.74 -5.29
C GLN A 268 24.95 19.05 -5.76
N LEU A 269 25.63 19.81 -6.62
CA LEU A 269 25.18 21.15 -7.04
C LEU A 269 24.01 21.10 -8.03
N GLU A 270 24.13 20.24 -9.04
CA GLU A 270 23.23 20.13 -10.19
C GLU A 270 23.23 18.70 -10.72
N GLU A 271 22.36 18.38 -11.67
CA GLU A 271 22.29 17.06 -12.28
C GLU A 271 23.52 16.72 -13.14
N ASN A 272 23.87 15.44 -13.18
CA ASN A 272 24.86 14.92 -14.12
C ASN A 272 24.15 14.29 -15.33
N ASN A 273 24.65 14.58 -16.54
CA ASN A 273 24.11 14.04 -17.80
C ASN A 273 25.12 13.13 -18.51
N GLY A 274 24.61 12.26 -19.38
CA GLY A 274 25.46 11.32 -20.12
C GLY A 274 26.09 10.26 -19.21
N CYS A 275 27.34 9.93 -19.50
CA CYS A 275 28.15 8.98 -18.73
C CYS A 275 29.46 9.65 -18.29
N PRO A 276 29.49 10.36 -17.15
CA PRO A 276 30.71 10.97 -16.64
C PRO A 276 31.81 9.91 -16.47
N GLY A 277 32.99 10.13 -17.07
CA GLY A 277 34.09 9.16 -17.12
C GLY A 277 35.13 9.33 -15.99
N GLU A 278 35.13 10.47 -15.31
CA GLU A 278 36.01 10.79 -14.17
C GLU A 278 35.16 11.18 -12.96
N THR A 279 35.77 11.23 -11.78
CA THR A 279 35.13 11.78 -10.59
C THR A 279 34.72 13.22 -10.83
N HIS A 280 33.41 13.49 -10.88
CA HIS A 280 32.86 14.82 -10.94
C HIS A 280 32.63 15.30 -9.51
N ALA A 281 33.32 16.35 -9.06
CA ALA A 281 33.15 16.86 -7.69
C ALA A 281 32.37 18.17 -7.69
N SER A 282 31.49 18.31 -6.71
CA SER A 282 30.74 19.54 -6.45
C SER A 282 30.50 19.68 -4.95
N CYS A 283 30.09 20.87 -4.48
CA CYS A 283 29.68 21.06 -3.09
C CYS A 283 30.62 20.54 -1.99
N GLY A 284 31.93 20.49 -2.24
CA GLY A 284 32.93 20.04 -1.26
C GLY A 284 32.92 18.52 -1.00
N ASN A 285 32.43 17.71 -1.94
CA ASN A 285 32.31 16.25 -1.80
C ASN A 285 33.56 15.46 -2.26
N GLU A 286 34.70 16.14 -2.39
CA GLU A 286 36.00 15.50 -2.64
C GLU A 286 36.42 14.54 -1.50
N PRO A 287 37.22 13.49 -1.78
CA PRO A 287 37.78 13.14 -3.09
C PRO A 287 36.87 12.28 -3.96
N TYR A 288 35.67 11.92 -3.49
CA TYR A 288 34.83 10.90 -4.12
C TYR A 288 33.84 11.44 -5.15
N GLY A 289 33.49 12.72 -5.03
CA GLY A 289 32.63 13.40 -5.98
C GLY A 289 31.15 13.14 -5.79
N ASP A 290 30.40 13.63 -6.76
CA ASP A 290 29.00 13.35 -7.03
C ASP A 290 28.79 11.85 -7.24
N MET A 291 27.67 11.34 -6.72
CA MET A 291 27.26 9.96 -6.94
C MET A 291 26.43 9.83 -8.21
N PHE A 292 27.01 10.19 -9.35
CA PHE A 292 26.29 10.25 -10.64
C PHE A 292 25.79 8.89 -11.15
N GLN A 293 26.23 7.78 -10.55
CA GLN A 293 25.70 6.44 -10.82
C GLN A 293 24.41 6.14 -10.04
N ASN A 294 23.96 7.06 -9.18
CA ASN A 294 22.72 6.90 -8.45
C ASN A 294 21.52 6.96 -9.42
N TYR A 295 20.53 6.08 -9.24
CA TYR A 295 19.34 6.09 -10.08
C TYR A 295 18.54 7.39 -10.03
N MET A 296 18.73 8.22 -8.99
CA MET A 296 18.07 9.52 -8.84
C MET A 296 18.85 10.69 -9.47
N ASP A 297 19.95 10.45 -10.19
CA ASP A 297 20.61 11.44 -11.05
C ASP A 297 20.02 11.42 -12.49
N TYR A 298 20.55 12.20 -13.43
CA TYR A 298 20.10 12.29 -14.83
C TYR A 298 21.02 11.63 -15.87
N THR A 299 21.96 10.81 -15.40
CA THR A 299 22.86 10.06 -16.27
C THR A 299 22.13 9.05 -17.17
N ASP A 300 22.84 8.60 -18.21
CA ASP A 300 22.35 7.59 -19.13
C ASP A 300 22.09 6.26 -18.41
N ASP A 301 21.14 5.46 -18.90
CA ASP A 301 20.71 4.22 -18.24
C ASP A 301 21.87 3.24 -17.96
N ALA A 302 22.91 3.25 -18.80
CA ALA A 302 24.08 2.40 -18.68
C ALA A 302 25.07 2.85 -17.58
N CYS A 303 24.91 4.07 -17.07
CA CYS A 303 25.80 4.68 -16.08
C CYS A 303 25.18 4.75 -14.69
N MET A 304 23.92 4.34 -14.54
CA MET A 304 23.23 4.19 -13.26
C MET A 304 23.29 2.75 -12.76
N ASN A 305 23.63 2.53 -11.49
CA ASN A 305 23.77 1.18 -10.94
C ASN A 305 23.56 1.02 -9.42
N LEU A 306 23.10 2.07 -8.70
CA LEU A 306 22.80 1.93 -7.27
C LEU A 306 21.70 2.86 -6.74
N PHE A 307 20.98 2.34 -5.74
CA PHE A 307 20.42 3.12 -4.64
C PHE A 307 21.34 2.99 -3.40
N THR A 308 21.30 3.98 -2.52
CA THR A 308 22.01 3.93 -1.23
C THR A 308 21.20 3.25 -0.13
N LYS A 309 21.84 2.93 1.01
CA LYS A 309 21.19 2.39 2.20
C LYS A 309 20.21 3.38 2.82
N GLY A 310 20.52 4.68 2.79
CA GLY A 310 19.63 5.75 3.21
C GLY A 310 18.38 5.84 2.33
N GLN A 311 18.56 5.80 1.00
CA GLN A 311 17.45 5.76 0.04
C GLN A 311 16.58 4.51 0.26
N ALA A 312 17.18 3.33 0.38
CA ALA A 312 16.47 2.08 0.68
C ALA A 312 15.66 2.17 1.98
N ALA A 313 16.26 2.70 3.05
CA ALA A 313 15.57 2.88 4.33
C ALA A 313 14.36 3.83 4.20
N TYR A 314 14.52 4.93 3.45
CA TYR A 314 13.47 5.91 3.21
C TYR A 314 12.31 5.31 2.41
N MET A 315 12.58 4.63 1.29
CA MET A 315 11.55 3.96 0.48
C MET A 315 10.76 2.93 1.29
N ARG A 316 11.45 2.14 2.12
CA ARG A 316 10.78 1.19 3.04
C ARG A 316 9.97 1.92 4.13
N GLY A 317 10.41 3.10 4.56
CA GLY A 317 9.68 3.99 5.46
C GLY A 317 8.34 4.45 4.84
N VAL A 318 8.35 4.79 3.55
CA VAL A 318 7.12 5.10 2.79
C VAL A 318 6.15 3.90 2.78
N LEU A 319 6.66 2.71 2.43
CA LEU A 319 5.89 1.47 2.40
C LEU A 319 5.45 0.97 3.79
N SER A 320 5.98 1.53 4.87
CA SER A 320 5.58 1.21 6.24
C SER A 320 4.70 2.28 6.87
N SER A 321 4.41 3.37 6.15
CA SER A 321 3.61 4.50 6.62
C SER A 321 2.48 4.81 5.64
N VAL A 322 2.71 5.76 4.74
CA VAL A 322 1.73 6.34 3.82
C VAL A 322 1.34 5.44 2.66
N ARG A 323 2.11 4.37 2.39
CA ARG A 323 1.79 3.31 1.41
C ARG A 323 1.77 1.91 2.05
N SER A 324 1.39 1.83 3.32
CA SER A 324 1.42 0.58 4.12
C SER A 324 0.45 -0.52 3.68
N SER A 325 -0.54 -0.18 2.87
CA SER A 325 -1.51 -1.10 2.29
C SER A 325 -0.90 -1.98 1.19
N ILE A 326 -0.07 -1.39 0.31
CA ILE A 326 0.43 -2.04 -0.91
C ILE A 326 1.20 -3.34 -0.64
N PRO A 327 2.18 -3.40 0.29
CA PRO A 327 2.91 -4.66 0.52
C PRO A 327 2.04 -5.81 1.05
N ASN A 328 0.85 -5.51 1.58
CA ASN A 328 -0.11 -6.50 2.05
C ASN A 328 -1.08 -6.97 0.95
N SER A 329 -0.99 -6.38 -0.24
CA SER A 329 -1.81 -6.72 -1.39
C SER A 329 -1.47 -8.12 -1.89
N ILE A 330 -2.49 -8.95 -2.05
CA ILE A 330 -2.34 -10.32 -2.59
C ILE A 330 -2.51 -10.36 -4.12
N ALA A 331 -2.54 -9.22 -4.80
CA ALA A 331 -2.93 -9.13 -6.20
C ALA A 331 -1.98 -9.84 -7.17
N CYS A 332 -0.73 -10.11 -6.78
CA CYS A 332 0.19 -10.92 -7.57
C CYS A 332 -0.03 -12.43 -7.44
N SER A 333 -0.83 -12.84 -6.47
CA SER A 333 -1.12 -14.23 -6.21
C SER A 333 -2.54 -14.54 -6.71
N ARG A 334 -2.69 -15.68 -7.39
CA ARG A 334 -4.02 -16.24 -7.75
C ARG A 334 -4.71 -16.85 -6.53
N THR A 335 -4.70 -16.13 -5.40
CA THR A 335 -5.23 -16.61 -4.13
C THR A 335 -6.54 -15.94 -3.80
N LEU A 336 -7.24 -16.54 -2.84
CA LEU A 336 -8.45 -16.05 -2.24
C LEU A 336 -8.16 -15.77 -0.77
N ARG A 337 -8.39 -14.54 -0.29
CA ARG A 337 -8.20 -14.20 1.13
C ARG A 337 -9.50 -13.64 1.69
N SER A 338 -10.10 -14.40 2.60
CA SER A 338 -11.24 -13.91 3.36
C SER A 338 -10.80 -12.80 4.30
N ASP A 339 -11.58 -11.73 4.36
CA ASP A 339 -11.52 -10.73 5.44
C ASP A 339 -12.87 -10.05 5.57
N PHE A 340 -13.13 -9.46 6.73
CA PHE A 340 -14.35 -8.71 6.99
C PHE A 340 -14.16 -7.69 8.09
N LYS A 341 -15.05 -6.70 8.12
CA LYS A 341 -15.12 -5.72 9.21
C LYS A 341 -16.57 -5.45 9.60
N ALA A 342 -16.79 -5.05 10.84
CA ALA A 342 -18.01 -4.35 11.21
C ALA A 342 -18.05 -2.98 10.50
N THR A 343 -19.21 -2.56 10.02
CA THR A 343 -19.35 -1.34 9.22
C THR A 343 -19.03 -0.09 10.03
N SER A 344 -19.32 -0.10 11.34
CA SER A 344 -18.91 0.94 12.28
C SER A 344 -18.01 0.36 13.39
N LEU A 345 -16.99 1.12 13.80
CA LEU A 345 -16.16 0.79 14.97
C LEU A 345 -16.99 0.70 16.27
N SER A 346 -18.13 1.38 16.34
CA SER A 346 -19.07 1.28 17.47
C SER A 346 -19.94 0.02 17.44
N ASP A 347 -19.87 -0.79 16.39
CA ASP A 347 -20.66 -2.02 16.29
C ASP A 347 -19.92 -3.24 16.88
N THR A 348 -18.60 -3.17 17.08
CA THR A 348 -17.85 -4.21 17.80
C THR A 348 -18.02 -4.12 19.32
N LEU A 349 -18.52 -2.99 19.84
CA LEU A 349 -18.95 -2.82 21.23
C LEU A 349 -20.37 -2.23 21.25
N THR A 350 -21.37 -3.10 21.35
CA THR A 350 -22.79 -2.74 21.18
C THR A 350 -23.62 -3.16 22.39
N ILE A 351 -24.89 -2.77 22.40
CA ILE A 351 -25.89 -3.22 23.39
C ILE A 351 -26.73 -4.37 22.81
N ALA A 352 -27.34 -5.17 23.69
CA ALA A 352 -28.20 -6.28 23.31
C ALA A 352 -29.29 -5.86 22.30
N SER A 353 -29.54 -6.73 21.32
CA SER A 353 -30.54 -6.59 20.25
C SER A 353 -30.35 -5.40 19.28
N LYS A 354 -29.32 -4.57 19.45
CA LYS A 354 -28.96 -3.56 18.45
C LYS A 354 -28.32 -4.25 17.23
N ALA A 355 -28.74 -3.83 16.05
CA ALA A 355 -28.21 -4.32 14.79
C ALA A 355 -26.72 -3.98 14.62
N VAL A 356 -25.94 -4.97 14.19
CA VAL A 356 -24.53 -4.90 13.81
C VAL A 356 -24.47 -5.19 12.31
N SER A 357 -23.96 -4.24 11.53
CA SER A 357 -23.74 -4.44 10.09
C SER A 357 -22.32 -4.93 9.84
N PHE A 358 -22.17 -5.92 8.96
CA PHE A 358 -20.88 -6.42 8.51
C PHE A 358 -20.64 -6.07 7.05
N SER A 359 -19.38 -5.81 6.72
CA SER A 359 -18.89 -5.63 5.35
C SER A 359 -17.89 -6.73 5.04
N ASP A 360 -18.09 -7.40 3.91
CA ASP A 360 -17.05 -8.23 3.31
C ASP A 360 -15.89 -7.33 2.87
N ALA A 361 -14.67 -7.68 3.28
CA ALA A 361 -13.43 -6.98 2.94
C ALA A 361 -12.44 -7.93 2.25
N SER A 362 -12.93 -9.07 1.77
CA SER A 362 -12.12 -10.11 1.16
C SER A 362 -11.43 -9.63 -0.12
N GLN A 363 -10.28 -10.22 -0.40
CA GLN A 363 -9.41 -9.82 -1.50
C GLN A 363 -8.96 -11.03 -2.32
N GLY A 364 -8.31 -10.74 -3.45
CA GLY A 364 -7.82 -11.74 -4.38
C GLY A 364 -8.86 -12.11 -5.42
N ILE A 365 -8.81 -13.34 -5.92
CA ILE A 365 -9.73 -13.83 -6.93
C ILE A 365 -11.18 -13.68 -6.43
N LYS A 366 -12.09 -13.32 -7.34
CA LYS A 366 -13.50 -13.13 -7.04
C LYS A 366 -14.12 -14.41 -6.50
N ALA A 367 -14.67 -14.34 -5.29
CA ALA A 367 -15.48 -15.41 -4.72
C ALA A 367 -16.84 -15.51 -5.43
N THR A 368 -17.29 -16.74 -5.69
CA THR A 368 -18.63 -17.01 -6.24
C THR A 368 -19.67 -17.22 -5.14
N SER A 369 -19.25 -17.64 -3.94
CA SER A 369 -20.13 -17.83 -2.80
C SER A 369 -19.43 -17.52 -1.48
N ARG A 370 -20.24 -17.26 -0.45
CA ARG A 370 -19.80 -16.93 0.90
C ARG A 370 -20.72 -17.54 1.95
N LEU A 371 -20.16 -17.82 3.12
CA LEU A 371 -20.87 -18.29 4.29
C LEU A 371 -20.36 -17.54 5.51
N TRP A 372 -21.24 -16.74 6.09
CA TRP A 372 -21.05 -16.12 7.38
C TRP A 372 -21.56 -17.02 8.50
N GLN A 373 -20.86 -16.99 9.64
CA GLN A 373 -21.26 -17.64 10.88
C GLN A 373 -21.12 -16.65 12.04
N PHE A 374 -22.22 -16.43 12.75
CA PHE A 374 -22.34 -15.50 13.86
C PHE A 374 -22.69 -16.27 15.13
N GLU A 375 -21.68 -16.54 15.95
CA GLU A 375 -21.89 -17.21 17.23
C GLU A 375 -22.86 -16.38 18.10
N GLY A 376 -24.00 -16.95 18.51
CA GLY A 376 -25.00 -16.22 19.31
C GLY A 376 -25.75 -15.10 18.56
N GLY A 377 -25.51 -14.92 17.26
CA GLY A 377 -26.18 -13.94 16.42
C GLY A 377 -27.51 -14.44 15.84
N ILE A 378 -28.40 -13.51 15.51
CA ILE A 378 -29.65 -13.74 14.81
C ILE A 378 -29.69 -12.84 13.56
N PRO A 379 -29.69 -13.41 12.34
CA PRO A 379 -29.53 -14.85 12.06
C PRO A 379 -28.13 -15.38 12.43
N SER A 380 -28.01 -16.68 12.69
CA SER A 380 -26.72 -17.31 13.08
C SER A 380 -25.80 -17.58 11.89
N THR A 381 -26.33 -17.52 10.67
CA THR A 381 -25.58 -17.63 9.41
C THR A 381 -26.16 -16.70 8.35
N SER A 382 -25.35 -16.32 7.37
CA SER A 382 -25.82 -15.59 6.17
C SER A 382 -24.97 -15.93 4.95
N THR A 383 -25.53 -15.75 3.75
CA THR A 383 -24.81 -15.81 2.47
C THR A 383 -24.78 -14.46 1.76
N GLU A 384 -25.33 -13.41 2.38
CA GLU A 384 -25.32 -12.05 1.85
C GLU A 384 -23.90 -11.49 1.80
N LEU A 385 -23.65 -10.54 0.89
CA LEU A 385 -22.38 -9.84 0.81
C LEU A 385 -22.10 -9.07 2.10
N ASN A 386 -23.07 -8.26 2.55
CA ASN A 386 -22.95 -7.39 3.71
C ASN A 386 -24.15 -7.62 4.66
N PRO A 387 -24.12 -8.66 5.50
CA PRO A 387 -25.26 -9.01 6.36
C PRO A 387 -25.41 -8.09 7.56
N THR A 388 -26.63 -8.02 8.07
CA THR A 388 -26.95 -7.37 9.36
C THR A 388 -27.42 -8.42 10.36
N VAL A 389 -26.88 -8.37 11.59
CA VAL A 389 -27.10 -9.36 12.64
C VAL A 389 -27.41 -8.68 13.96
N THR A 390 -28.27 -9.28 14.77
CA THR A 390 -28.52 -8.84 16.16
C THR A 390 -28.01 -9.89 17.14
N TYR A 391 -27.61 -9.45 18.33
CA TYR A 391 -27.16 -10.33 19.41
C TYR A 391 -28.00 -10.04 20.66
N PRO A 392 -28.92 -10.93 21.06
CA PRO A 392 -29.91 -10.63 22.10
C PRO A 392 -29.36 -10.76 23.53
N VAL A 393 -28.22 -11.43 23.71
CA VAL A 393 -27.64 -11.71 25.03
C VAL A 393 -26.31 -10.96 25.17
N PRO A 394 -25.99 -10.36 26.34
CA PRO A 394 -24.67 -9.83 26.61
C PRO A 394 -23.58 -10.92 26.58
N GLY A 395 -22.43 -10.60 25.99
CA GLY A 395 -21.35 -11.56 25.80
C GLY A 395 -20.32 -11.12 24.77
N LYS A 396 -19.27 -11.93 24.59
CA LYS A 396 -18.31 -11.78 23.49
C LYS A 396 -18.55 -12.89 22.48
N TYR A 397 -18.66 -12.51 21.21
CA TYR A 397 -19.05 -13.41 20.13
C TYR A 397 -17.99 -13.46 19.04
N LYS A 398 -17.72 -14.67 18.56
CA LYS A 398 -16.88 -14.93 17.40
C LYS A 398 -17.69 -14.74 16.12
N VAL A 399 -17.03 -14.20 15.09
CA VAL A 399 -17.58 -14.13 13.73
C VAL A 399 -16.63 -14.85 12.79
N SER A 400 -17.18 -15.59 11.83
CA SER A 400 -16.39 -16.23 10.77
C SER A 400 -17.01 -15.97 9.41
N LEU A 401 -16.16 -15.71 8.42
CA LEU A 401 -16.52 -15.62 7.01
C LEU A 401 -15.73 -16.67 6.26
N THR A 402 -16.41 -17.51 5.50
CA THR A 402 -15.79 -18.41 4.53
C THR A 402 -16.20 -18.00 3.13
N ILE A 403 -15.24 -17.81 2.24
CA ILE A 403 -15.46 -17.52 0.83
C ILE A 403 -14.88 -18.62 -0.04
N THR A 404 -15.47 -18.81 -1.22
CA THR A 404 -15.00 -19.80 -2.19
C THR A 404 -15.39 -19.39 -3.61
N ASN A 405 -14.57 -19.80 -4.58
CA ASN A 405 -14.88 -19.72 -6.02
C ASN A 405 -15.13 -21.11 -6.65
N GLY A 406 -15.36 -22.13 -5.82
CA GLY A 406 -15.49 -23.54 -6.21
C GLY A 406 -14.17 -24.31 -6.29
N THR A 407 -13.04 -23.63 -6.52
CA THR A 407 -11.70 -24.28 -6.57
C THR A 407 -10.85 -23.92 -5.35
N LEU A 408 -10.84 -22.63 -4.99
CA LEU A 408 -10.18 -22.09 -3.82
C LEU A 408 -11.21 -21.81 -2.73
N SER A 409 -10.78 -21.90 -1.48
CA SER A 409 -11.56 -21.46 -0.33
C SER A 409 -10.64 -20.81 0.70
N SER A 410 -11.19 -19.84 1.42
CA SER A 410 -10.52 -19.13 2.51
C SER A 410 -11.51 -18.83 3.61
N THR A 411 -11.09 -18.98 4.86
CA THR A 411 -11.89 -18.69 6.05
C THR A 411 -11.13 -17.73 6.94
N GLU A 412 -11.79 -16.64 7.32
CA GLU A 412 -11.33 -15.72 8.36
C GLU A 412 -12.22 -15.87 9.60
N THR A 413 -11.60 -15.92 10.77
CA THR A 413 -12.29 -16.08 12.06
C THR A 413 -11.76 -15.08 13.08
N LYS A 414 -12.61 -14.14 13.51
CA LYS A 414 -12.28 -13.15 14.54
C LYS A 414 -12.97 -13.54 15.85
N ALA A 415 -12.18 -14.02 16.82
CA ALA A 415 -12.67 -14.45 18.14
C ALA A 415 -13.01 -13.24 19.03
N GLY A 416 -14.17 -13.30 19.71
CA GLY A 416 -14.64 -12.21 20.58
C GLY A 416 -14.77 -10.86 19.87
N TYR A 417 -15.01 -10.88 18.55
CA TYR A 417 -15.03 -9.71 17.68
C TYR A 417 -16.18 -8.75 18.03
N ILE A 418 -17.34 -9.29 18.41
CA ILE A 418 -18.48 -8.50 18.87
C ILE A 418 -18.61 -8.64 20.38
N HIS A 419 -18.56 -7.52 21.09
CA HIS A 419 -18.83 -7.43 22.52
C HIS A 419 -20.20 -6.77 22.70
N VAL A 420 -21.14 -7.53 23.26
CA VAL A 420 -22.51 -7.09 23.54
C VAL A 420 -22.64 -6.85 25.02
N THR A 421 -23.13 -5.68 25.40
CA THR A 421 -23.40 -5.32 26.79
C THR A 421 -24.89 -5.26 27.06
N VAL A 422 -25.24 -5.16 28.33
CA VAL A 422 -26.56 -4.70 28.79
C VAL A 422 -26.92 -3.34 28.21
N ASP A 423 -28.22 -3.04 28.15
CA ASP A 423 -28.74 -1.73 27.68
C ASP A 423 -28.56 -0.64 28.74
N ASP A 424 -28.81 -1.00 30.01
CA ASP A 424 -28.68 -0.13 31.17
C ASP A 424 -27.71 -0.69 32.19
N LEU A 425 -27.16 0.20 33.03
CA LEU A 425 -26.35 -0.18 34.18
C LEU A 425 -27.18 -1.05 35.15
N VAL A 426 -26.81 -2.32 35.23
CA VAL A 426 -27.47 -3.32 36.09
C VAL A 426 -26.56 -3.79 37.21
N VAL A 427 -27.18 -4.07 38.36
CA VAL A 427 -26.53 -4.59 39.56
C VAL A 427 -27.27 -5.83 40.01
N TYR A 428 -26.57 -6.96 40.12
CA TYR A 428 -27.17 -8.25 40.46
C TYR A 428 -26.17 -9.22 41.13
N PRO A 429 -26.64 -10.24 41.86
CA PRO A 429 -28.01 -10.40 42.32
C PRO A 429 -28.37 -9.36 43.40
N SER A 430 -29.67 -9.15 43.63
CA SER A 430 -30.18 -8.46 44.82
C SER A 430 -31.52 -9.09 45.18
N PRO A 431 -31.65 -9.81 46.31
CA PRO A 431 -30.65 -9.95 47.38
C PRO A 431 -29.40 -10.75 46.99
N ALA A 432 -28.25 -10.46 47.62
CA ALA A 432 -26.97 -11.12 47.37
C ALA A 432 -26.34 -11.63 48.68
N SER A 433 -25.58 -12.72 48.62
CA SER A 433 -24.87 -13.29 49.78
C SER A 433 -23.36 -13.26 49.63
N ASP A 434 -22.86 -13.64 48.46
CA ASP A 434 -21.43 -13.81 48.23
C ASP A 434 -20.78 -12.65 47.48
N PHE A 435 -21.40 -12.22 46.38
CA PHE A 435 -20.88 -11.20 45.49
C PHE A 435 -22.03 -10.41 44.86
N ILE A 436 -21.69 -9.22 44.40
CA ILE A 436 -22.52 -8.42 43.50
C ILE A 436 -21.74 -8.17 42.23
N ILE A 437 -22.44 -8.13 41.11
CA ILE A 437 -21.94 -7.81 39.79
C ILE A 437 -22.53 -6.46 39.40
N VAL A 438 -21.66 -5.54 38.98
CA VAL A 438 -22.03 -4.30 38.31
C VAL A 438 -21.65 -4.45 36.86
N GLU A 439 -22.64 -4.46 35.98
CA GLU A 439 -22.44 -4.59 34.54
C GLU A 439 -22.88 -3.30 33.85
N GLN A 440 -21.98 -2.73 33.05
CA GLN A 440 -22.14 -1.41 32.44
C GLN A 440 -22.43 -1.51 30.93
N PRO A 441 -23.27 -0.63 30.38
CA PRO A 441 -23.56 -0.62 28.95
C PRO A 441 -22.39 -0.04 28.14
N ALA A 442 -22.34 -0.36 26.85
CA ALA A 442 -21.30 0.06 25.90
C ALA A 442 -21.05 1.59 25.89
N ARG A 443 -22.10 2.37 26.11
CA ARG A 443 -22.07 3.85 26.07
C ARG A 443 -21.62 4.51 27.37
N VAL A 444 -21.48 3.75 28.46
CA VAL A 444 -21.16 4.28 29.79
C VAL A 444 -19.85 3.71 30.25
N THR A 445 -18.93 4.55 30.71
CA THR A 445 -17.71 4.10 31.38
C THR A 445 -17.79 4.43 32.85
N VAL A 446 -17.99 3.40 33.69
CA VAL A 446 -17.94 3.47 35.14
C VAL A 446 -16.48 3.63 35.56
N ARG A 447 -16.22 4.61 36.41
CA ARG A 447 -14.88 4.90 36.95
C ARG A 447 -14.71 4.27 38.32
N GLN A 448 -15.75 4.35 39.14
CA GLN A 448 -15.69 3.96 40.54
C GLN A 448 -17.05 3.47 41.02
N VAL A 449 -17.03 2.44 41.87
CA VAL A 449 -18.17 1.95 42.63
C VAL A 449 -17.84 2.03 44.12
N GLU A 450 -18.68 2.73 44.90
CA GLU A 450 -18.59 2.76 46.35
C GLU A 450 -19.80 2.08 46.98
N ILE A 451 -19.58 1.16 47.92
CA ILE A 451 -20.64 0.58 48.76
C ILE A 451 -20.76 1.40 50.04
N ARG A 452 -21.96 1.88 50.34
CA ARG A 452 -22.29 2.64 51.55
C ARG A 452 -23.36 1.95 52.38
N ASN A 453 -23.30 2.07 53.70
CA ASN A 453 -24.36 1.58 54.60
C ASN A 453 -25.56 2.56 54.66
N GLN A 454 -26.59 2.23 55.45
CA GLN A 454 -27.79 3.08 55.61
C GLN A 454 -27.51 4.45 56.23
N LEU A 455 -26.39 4.62 56.93
CA LEU A 455 -25.93 5.89 57.51
C LEU A 455 -25.10 6.72 56.52
N GLY A 456 -24.92 6.25 55.28
CA GLY A 456 -24.11 6.91 54.25
C GLY A 456 -22.59 6.73 54.40
N GLN A 457 -22.14 5.92 55.36
CA GLN A 457 -20.72 5.65 55.57
C GLN A 457 -20.19 4.72 54.47
N ARG A 458 -19.03 5.05 53.92
CA ARG A 458 -18.35 4.26 52.89
C ARG A 458 -17.72 3.01 53.50
N ILE A 459 -18.10 1.85 52.97
CA ILE A 459 -17.65 0.54 53.41
C ILE A 459 -16.57 -0.02 52.50
N LEU A 460 -16.78 0.08 51.18
CA LEU A 460 -15.86 -0.47 50.18
C LEU A 460 -15.84 0.44 48.95
N THR A 461 -14.68 0.53 48.32
CA THR A 461 -14.49 1.19 47.02
C THR A 461 -13.85 0.21 46.06
N ALA A 462 -14.37 0.14 44.84
CA ALA A 462 -13.83 -0.66 43.76
C ALA A 462 -13.67 0.21 42.51
N GLU A 463 -12.54 0.05 41.84
CA GLU A 463 -12.32 0.61 40.51
C GLU A 463 -12.78 -0.38 39.45
N VAL A 464 -13.36 0.14 38.38
CA VAL A 464 -13.86 -0.68 37.27
C VAL A 464 -12.85 -0.67 36.13
N ARG A 465 -12.26 -1.83 35.84
CA ARG A 465 -11.33 -2.01 34.71
C ARG A 465 -11.97 -2.67 33.49
N ASP A 466 -13.03 -3.43 33.71
CA ASP A 466 -13.77 -4.17 32.68
C ASP A 466 -15.24 -3.76 32.63
N ARG A 467 -15.96 -4.17 31.58
CA ARG A 467 -17.42 -3.94 31.45
C ARG A 467 -18.26 -4.68 32.50
N VAL A 468 -17.66 -5.64 33.21
CA VAL A 468 -18.29 -6.39 34.29
C VAL A 468 -17.38 -6.32 35.51
N LEU A 469 -17.86 -5.72 36.61
CA LEU A 469 -17.16 -5.69 37.89
C LEU A 469 -17.84 -6.65 38.87
N ARG A 470 -17.08 -7.63 39.38
CA ARG A 470 -17.53 -8.51 40.46
C ARG A 470 -16.93 -8.05 41.79
N ILE A 471 -17.78 -7.69 42.73
CA ILE A 471 -17.40 -7.23 44.08
C ILE A 471 -17.75 -8.31 45.10
N ASN A 472 -16.78 -8.77 45.88
CA ASN A 472 -17.00 -9.71 46.97
C ASN A 472 -17.63 -8.99 48.18
N ILE A 473 -18.76 -9.51 48.66
CA ILE A 473 -19.51 -8.94 49.79
C ILE A 473 -19.71 -9.93 50.95
N ARG A 474 -19.05 -11.09 50.94
CA ARG A 474 -19.22 -12.13 51.98
C ARG A 474 -19.03 -11.62 53.41
N GLN A 475 -18.14 -10.64 53.57
CA GLN A 475 -17.82 -10.05 54.87
C GLN A 475 -18.84 -9.02 55.34
N LEU A 476 -19.72 -8.53 54.46
CA LEU A 476 -20.75 -7.58 54.84
C LEU A 476 -21.83 -8.28 55.70
N PRO A 477 -22.25 -7.69 56.83
CA PRO A 477 -23.43 -8.15 57.56
C PRO A 477 -24.70 -8.09 56.71
N ALA A 478 -25.67 -8.95 57.01
CA ALA A 478 -26.98 -8.89 56.37
C ALA A 478 -27.63 -7.52 56.62
N GLY A 479 -28.22 -6.93 55.58
CA GLY A 479 -28.74 -5.57 55.65
C GLY A 479 -28.87 -4.89 54.28
N ILE A 480 -29.26 -3.62 54.28
CA ILE A 480 -29.41 -2.82 53.05
C ILE A 480 -28.18 -1.95 52.87
N TYR A 481 -27.66 -1.92 51.64
CA TYR A 481 -26.54 -1.08 51.23
C TYR A 481 -26.88 -0.31 49.96
N PHE A 482 -26.13 0.75 49.71
CA PHE A 482 -26.28 1.60 48.54
C PHE A 482 -24.97 1.65 47.76
N LEU A 483 -25.02 1.29 46.48
CA LEU A 483 -23.92 1.45 45.55
C LEU A 483 -23.98 2.85 44.93
N HIS A 484 -23.02 3.69 45.25
CA HIS A 484 -22.74 4.91 44.52
C HIS A 484 -21.82 4.58 43.34
N ILE A 485 -22.35 4.69 42.12
CA ILE A 485 -21.66 4.35 40.89
C ILE A 485 -21.38 5.63 40.12
N THR A 486 -20.11 6.00 39.99
CA THR A 486 -19.69 7.20 39.27
C THR A 486 -19.21 6.82 37.87
N SER A 487 -19.79 7.45 36.85
CA SER A 487 -19.57 7.14 35.44
C SER A 487 -19.41 8.38 34.58
N THR A 488 -19.16 8.20 33.28
CA THR A 488 -19.16 9.28 32.27
C THR A 488 -20.46 10.06 32.20
N ASN A 489 -21.59 9.45 32.56
CA ASN A 489 -22.91 10.09 32.51
C ASN A 489 -23.34 10.68 33.86
N GLY A 490 -22.43 10.76 34.83
CA GLY A 490 -22.71 11.20 36.19
C GLY A 490 -22.78 10.04 37.18
N SER A 491 -23.38 10.31 38.35
CA SER A 491 -23.46 9.34 39.45
C SER A 491 -24.85 8.77 39.61
N VAL A 492 -24.94 7.45 39.77
CA VAL A 492 -26.20 6.72 40.00
C VAL A 492 -26.11 5.97 41.33
N ILE A 493 -27.20 5.94 42.09
CA ILE A 493 -27.31 5.17 43.32
C ILE A 493 -28.18 3.94 43.08
N LYS A 494 -27.66 2.74 43.38
CA LYS A 494 -28.42 1.48 43.32
C LYS A 494 -28.52 0.86 44.71
N LYS A 495 -29.74 0.54 45.15
CA LYS A 495 -29.98 -0.17 46.40
C LYS A 495 -29.72 -1.66 46.22
N ILE A 496 -29.05 -2.29 47.16
CA ILE A 496 -28.88 -3.75 47.23
C ILE A 496 -29.25 -4.26 48.63
N SER A 497 -29.67 -5.52 48.71
CA SER A 497 -29.90 -6.21 49.98
C SER A 497 -28.91 -7.35 50.13
N VAL A 498 -28.22 -7.42 51.27
CA VAL A 498 -27.30 -8.51 51.61
C VAL A 498 -28.00 -9.49 52.54
N VAL A 499 -27.96 -10.77 52.20
CA VAL A 499 -28.52 -11.90 52.96
C VAL A 499 -27.41 -12.90 53.29
N LYS A 500 -27.58 -13.65 54.38
CA LYS A 500 -26.59 -14.63 54.87
C LYS A 500 -27.14 -16.03 54.79
#